data_AF-A0A2N1G721-F1
#
_entry.id   AF-A0A2N1G721-F1
#
_cell.length_a   1.000
_cell.length_b   1.000
_cell.length_c   1.000
_cell.angle_alpha   90.00
_cell.angle_beta   90.00
_cell.angle_gamma   90.00
#
_symmetry.space_group_name_H-M   'P 1'
#
loop_
_entity.id
_entity.type
_entity.pdbx_description
1 polymer ?
#
loop_
_entity_poly.entity_id
_entity_poly.type
_entity_poly.pdbx_seq_one_letter_code
_entity_poly.pdbx_strand_id
1 'polypeptide(L)'
;MKQTFKLNTNWKNFIVKILLSMTIMTLGFTLISLYIPLKGLISGKSYTLVEFLSYLELRKYLAIIIAVSIAMSVRELRKKTTLISPNNENV
;
A
#
# COMPACT_ATOMS: atom_id res chain seq x y z
N MET A 1 -23.38 -25.62 -11.51
CA MET A 1 -23.67 -24.26 -10.99
C MET A 1 -22.39 -23.43 -11.07
N LYS A 2 -22.31 -22.45 -11.99
CA LYS A 2 -21.20 -21.48 -12.02
C LYS A 2 -21.57 -20.36 -11.04
N GLN A 3 -21.03 -20.42 -9.81
CA GLN A 3 -21.09 -19.29 -8.88
C GLN A 3 -20.26 -18.15 -9.47
N THR A 4 -20.92 -17.29 -10.25
CA THR A 4 -20.36 -15.99 -10.60
C THR A 4 -20.26 -15.20 -9.30
N PHE A 5 -19.04 -15.03 -8.78
CA PHE A 5 -18.72 -14.07 -7.74
C PHE A 5 -19.13 -12.68 -8.26
N LYS A 6 -20.39 -12.30 -8.04
CA LYS A 6 -20.85 -10.92 -8.17
C LYS A 6 -20.15 -10.18 -7.04
N LEU A 7 -18.93 -9.72 -7.29
CA LEU A 7 -18.22 -8.83 -6.38
C LEU A 7 -19.13 -7.61 -6.20
N ASN A 8 -19.74 -7.53 -5.01
CA ASN A 8 -20.46 -6.36 -4.56
C ASN A 8 -19.55 -5.14 -4.78
N THR A 9 -20.07 -4.07 -5.38
CA THR A 9 -19.32 -2.87 -5.80
C THR A 9 -18.46 -2.29 -4.67
N ASN A 10 -18.87 -2.49 -3.40
CA ASN A 10 -18.08 -2.15 -2.22
C ASN A 10 -16.77 -2.93 -2.08
N TRP A 11 -16.75 -4.23 -2.40
CA TRP A 11 -15.53 -5.06 -2.36
C TRP A 11 -14.55 -4.70 -3.47
N LYS A 12 -15.06 -4.37 -4.67
CA LYS A 12 -14.21 -3.90 -5.77
C LYS A 12 -13.50 -2.59 -5.39
N ASN A 13 -14.23 -1.63 -4.82
CA ASN A 13 -13.63 -0.38 -4.34
C ASN A 13 -12.62 -0.60 -3.21
N PHE A 14 -12.89 -1.54 -2.30
CA PHE A 14 -11.98 -1.88 -1.21
C PHE A 14 -10.64 -2.44 -1.75
N ILE A 15 -10.71 -3.39 -2.70
CA ILE A 15 -9.52 -3.98 -3.32
C ILE A 15 -8.72 -2.92 -4.07
N VAL A 16 -9.38 -2.05 -4.85
CA VAL A 16 -8.71 -0.97 -5.59
C VAL A 16 -7.98 -0.01 -4.64
N LYS A 17 -8.60 0.35 -3.51
CA LYS A 17 -7.97 1.20 -2.49
C LYS A 17 -6.75 0.54 -1.84
N ILE A 18 -6.84 -0.74 -1.50
CA ILE A 18 -5.69 -1.49 -0.99
C ILE A 18 -4.56 -1.50 -2.03
N LEU A 19 -4.87 -1.82 -3.30
CA LEU A 19 -3.87 -1.84 -4.37
C LEU A 19 -3.19 -0.48 -4.56
N LEU A 20 -3.97 0.60 -4.52
CA LEU A 20 -3.46 1.97 -4.62
C LEU A 20 -2.51 2.29 -3.45
N SER A 21 -2.93 1.98 -2.22
CA SER A 21 -2.10 2.14 -1.01
C SER A 21 -0.79 1.38 -1.10
N MET A 22 -0.87 0.10 -1.51
CA MET A 22 0.32 -0.74 -1.67
C MET A 22 1.27 -0.18 -2.73
N THR A 23 0.74 0.35 -3.83
CA THR A 23 1.52 0.97 -4.90
C THR A 23 2.24 2.23 -4.41
N ILE A 24 1.54 3.11 -3.68
CA ILE A 24 2.11 4.34 -3.11
C ILE A 24 3.23 4.00 -2.12
N MET A 25 3.00 3.04 -1.22
CA MET A 25 4.04 2.62 -0.28
C MET A 25 5.23 1.98 -0.98
N THR A 26 4.99 1.15 -2.00
CA THR A 26 6.06 0.53 -2.80
C THR A 26 6.92 1.60 -3.47
N LEU A 27 6.30 2.63 -4.07
CA LEU A 27 6.99 3.79 -4.62
C LEU A 27 7.81 4.54 -3.55
N GLY A 28 7.24 4.78 -2.37
CA GLY A 28 7.93 5.42 -1.26
C GLY A 28 9.18 4.65 -0.81
N PHE A 29 9.04 3.33 -0.57
CA PHE A 29 10.17 2.48 -0.19
C PHE A 29 11.21 2.37 -1.31
N THR A 30 10.78 2.32 -2.56
CA THR A 30 11.67 2.33 -3.73
C THR A 30 12.53 3.59 -3.74
N LEU A 31 11.93 4.77 -3.54
CA LEU A 31 12.66 6.05 -3.48
C LEU A 31 13.66 6.09 -2.32
N ILE A 32 13.26 5.58 -1.15
CA ILE A 32 14.15 5.48 0.03
C ILE A 32 15.32 4.54 -0.26
N SER A 33 15.06 3.37 -0.83
CA SER A 33 16.09 2.40 -1.23
C SER A 33 17.05 2.97 -2.28
N LEU A 34 16.54 3.75 -3.23
CA LEU A 34 17.32 4.37 -4.29
C LEU A 34 18.21 5.52 -3.82
N TYR A 35 17.91 6.12 -2.66
CA TYR A 35 18.68 7.23 -2.11
C TYR A 35 20.16 6.88 -1.92
N ILE A 36 20.46 5.69 -1.39
CA ILE A 36 21.83 5.22 -1.12
C ILE A 36 22.64 5.09 -2.42
N PRO A 37 22.20 4.32 -3.43
CA PRO A 37 22.96 4.18 -4.67
C PRO A 37 22.99 5.49 -5.48
N LEU A 38 21.95 6.33 -5.43
CA LEU A 38 21.97 7.67 -6.05
C LEU A 38 23.05 8.56 -5.43
N LYS A 39 23.14 8.59 -4.09
CA LYS A 39 24.19 9.33 -3.39
C LYS A 39 25.58 8.80 -3.75
N GLY A 40 25.72 7.48 -3.86
CA GLY A 40 26.97 6.85 -4.28
C GLY A 40 27.37 7.22 -5.71
N LEU A 41 26.42 7.23 -6.65
CA LEU A 41 26.63 7.67 -8.04
C LEU A 41 27.11 9.11 -8.12
N ILE A 42 26.48 10.02 -7.38
CA ILE A 42 26.89 11.45 -7.32
C ILE A 42 28.28 11.60 -6.70
N SER A 43 28.66 10.69 -5.79
CA SER A 43 29.98 10.65 -5.17
C SER A 43 31.07 9.98 -6.04
N GLY A 44 30.75 9.65 -7.29
CA GLY A 44 31.70 9.03 -8.24
C GLY A 44 31.84 7.51 -8.12
N LYS A 45 30.98 6.83 -7.34
CA LYS A 45 30.96 5.35 -7.30
C LYS A 45 30.21 4.81 -8.51
N SER A 46 30.81 3.87 -9.21
CA SER A 46 30.13 3.08 -10.23
C SER A 46 29.33 1.96 -9.57
N TYR A 47 28.06 1.83 -9.95
CA TYR A 47 27.23 0.69 -9.58
C TYR A 47 26.87 -0.07 -10.84
N THR A 48 26.97 -1.39 -10.77
CA THR A 48 26.37 -2.25 -11.80
C THR A 48 24.85 -2.29 -11.64
N LEU A 49 24.12 -2.61 -12.72
CA LEU A 49 22.66 -2.77 -12.68
C LEU A 49 22.20 -3.75 -11.59
N VAL A 50 22.97 -4.84 -11.39
CA VAL A 50 22.68 -5.86 -10.38
C VAL A 50 22.83 -5.31 -8.96
N GLU A 51 23.89 -4.57 -8.68
CA GLU A 51 24.07 -3.90 -7.37
C GLU A 51 22.98 -2.86 -7.13
N PHE A 52 22.62 -2.08 -8.15
CA PHE A 52 21.56 -1.08 -8.05
C PHE A 52 20.20 -1.73 -7.71
N LEU A 53 19.87 -2.84 -8.37
CA LEU A 53 18.67 -3.62 -8.08
C LEU A 53 18.73 -4.32 -6.72
N SER A 54 19.91 -4.67 -6.21
CA SER A 54 20.07 -5.27 -4.87
C SER A 54 19.67 -4.32 -3.74
N TYR A 55 19.71 -3.00 -3.95
CA TYR A 55 19.18 -2.04 -2.97
C TYR A 55 17.65 -2.00 -2.91
N LEU A 56 16.96 -2.48 -3.95
CA LEU A 56 15.50 -2.55 -4.04
C LEU A 56 14.93 -3.81 -3.39
N GLU A 57 15.42 -4.18 -2.20
CA GLU A 57 14.93 -5.30 -1.39
C GLU A 57 13.52 -5.03 -0.79
N LEU A 58 12.54 -4.81 -1.67
CA LEU A 58 11.13 -4.58 -1.38
C LEU A 58 10.49 -5.76 -0.60
N ARG A 59 11.08 -6.96 -0.70
CA ARG A 59 10.67 -8.13 0.08
C ARG A 59 10.65 -7.87 1.60
N LYS A 60 11.59 -7.08 2.12
CA LYS A 60 11.67 -6.75 3.55
C LYS A 60 10.50 -5.90 4.03
N TYR A 61 9.93 -5.08 3.14
CA TYR A 61 8.87 -4.14 3.46
C TYR A 61 7.48 -4.65 3.08
N LEU A 62 7.40 -5.75 2.32
CA LEU A 62 6.16 -6.29 1.75
C LEU A 62 5.11 -6.61 2.83
N ALA A 63 5.53 -7.21 3.95
CA ALA A 63 4.65 -7.48 5.09
C ALA A 63 4.10 -6.19 5.74
N ILE A 64 4.95 -5.16 5.88
CA ILE A 64 4.57 -3.85 6.43
C ILE A 64 3.58 -3.15 5.48
N ILE A 65 3.87 -3.18 4.18
CA ILE A 65 3.03 -2.59 3.13
C ILE A 65 1.62 -3.22 3.16
N ILE A 66 1.54 -4.55 3.26
CA ILE A 66 0.26 -5.27 3.40
C ILE A 66 -0.45 -4.84 4.69
N ALA A 67 0.23 -4.91 5.83
CA ALA A 67 -0.36 -4.63 7.13
C ALA A 67 -0.93 -3.20 7.22
N VAL A 68 -0.16 -2.20 6.77
CA VAL A 68 -0.60 -0.80 6.80
C VAL A 68 -1.74 -0.55 5.80
N SER A 69 -1.67 -1.14 4.60
CA SER A 69 -2.73 -0.97 3.59
C SER A 69 -4.07 -1.54 4.06
N ILE A 70 -4.04 -2.68 4.76
CA ILE A 70 -5.23 -3.26 5.38
C ILE A 70 -5.72 -2.37 6.53
N ALA A 71 -4.83 -1.93 7.43
CA ALA A 71 -5.20 -1.09 8.57
C ALA A 71 -5.84 0.24 8.14
N MET A 72 -5.30 0.91 7.12
CA MET A 72 -5.87 2.13 6.55
C MET A 72 -7.26 1.88 5.98
N SER A 73 -7.43 0.81 5.22
CA SER A 73 -8.70 0.48 4.58
C SER A 73 -9.79 0.09 5.60
N VAL A 74 -9.43 -0.62 6.67
CA VAL A 74 -10.35 -0.97 7.77
C VAL A 74 -10.75 0.28 8.56
N ARG A 75 -9.81 1.21 8.82
CA ARG A 75 -10.10 2.47 9.52
C ARG A 75 -11.12 3.31 8.76
N GLU A 76 -11.00 3.39 7.43
CA GLU A 76 -11.97 4.10 6.58
C GLU A 76 -13.37 3.46 6.65
N LEU A 77 -13.46 2.12 6.62
CA LEU A 77 -14.74 1.42 6.74
C LEU A 77 -15.40 1.69 8.10
N ARG A 78 -14.64 1.62 9.21
CA ARG A 78 -15.16 1.99 10.54
C ARG A 78 -15.68 3.41 10.58
N LYS A 79 -14.92 4.38 10.05
CA LYS A 79 -15.34 5.79 10.00
C LYS A 79 -16.64 5.98 9.22
N LYS A 80 -16.80 5.26 8.10
CA LYS A 80 -18.00 5.33 7.27
C LYS A 80 -19.24 4.77 7.99
N THR A 81 -19.10 3.70 8.77
CA THR A 81 -20.19 3.14 9.58
C THR A 81 -20.61 4.09 10.71
N THR A 82 -19.65 4.75 11.38
CA THR A 82 -19.96 5.71 12.46
C THR A 82 -20.67 6.96 11.95
N LEU A 83 -20.37 7.42 10.73
CA LEU A 83 -21.03 8.59 10.12
C LEU A 83 -22.45 8.31 9.60
N ILE A 84 -22.81 7.03 9.38
CA ILE A 84 -24.17 6.64 8.97
C ILE A 84 -25.04 6.32 10.20
N SER A 85 -24.42 6.05 11.36
CA SER A 85 -25.10 5.80 12.63
C SER A 85 -24.92 6.90 13.70
N PRO A 86 -25.12 8.21 13.43
CA PRO A 86 -25.25 9.20 14.49
C PRO A 86 -26.67 9.77 14.57
N ASN A 87 -27.70 8.96 14.86
CA ASN A 87 -28.95 9.44 15.48
C ASN A 87 -29.95 8.30 15.80
N ASN A 88 -29.76 7.54 16.88
CA ASN A 88 -30.91 6.84 17.49
C ASN A 88 -30.74 6.58 18.99
N GLU A 89 -30.21 7.55 19.72
CA GLU A 89 -30.36 7.59 21.17
C GLU A 89 -30.80 9.00 21.57
N ASN A 90 -31.98 9.07 22.20
CA ASN A 90 -32.65 10.20 22.86
C ASN A 90 -33.82 10.84 22.10
N VAL A 91 -34.91 10.07 21.97
CA VAL A 91 -36.28 10.54 22.28
C VAL A 91 -36.73 9.78 23.52
#